data_AF-A0ABC8CC55-F1
#
_entry.id   AF-A0ABC8CC55-F1
#
_cell.length_a   1.000
_cell.length_b   1.000
_cell.length_c   1.000
_cell.angle_alpha   90.00
_cell.angle_beta   90.00
_cell.angle_gamma   90.00
#
_symmetry.space_group_name_H-M   'P 1'
#
loop_
_entity.id
_entity.type
_entity.pdbx_description
1 polymer ?
#
loop_
_entity_poly.entity_id
_entity_poly.type
_entity_poly.pdbx_seq_one_letter_code
_entity_poly.pdbx_strand_id
1 'polypeptide(L)'
;MTETHTNLPEPTRPSIPMFPDRDGRHLIGLGGGVIIAFWRADKKWLVCDDNHDLGFCASEKVQFLDYIGPVLTPAQINEMLATESKRSFNFGYLTACCNLCNMHNEGSIAADVLSQVDITQSEVAAMDLSEYDSNALQIIRRSRIPDPILKDREA
;
A
#
# COMPACT_ATOMS: atom_id res chain seq x y z
N MET A 1 -9.14 -5.51 15.73
CA MET A 1 -9.42 -6.35 14.55
C MET A 1 -9.17 -5.47 13.34
N THR A 2 -7.95 -5.49 12.83
CA THR A 2 -7.52 -4.68 11.69
C THR A 2 -7.46 -5.62 10.51
N GLU A 3 -8.27 -5.35 9.49
CA GLU A 3 -8.35 -6.14 8.27
C GLU A 3 -7.00 -6.04 7.53
N THR A 4 -6.29 -7.16 7.48
CA THR A 4 -5.21 -7.40 6.53
C THR A 4 -5.83 -7.34 5.14
N HIS A 5 -5.47 -6.32 4.34
CA HIS A 5 -5.71 -6.35 2.90
C HIS A 5 -5.00 -7.58 2.34
N THR A 6 -5.77 -8.64 2.21
CA THR A 6 -5.30 -9.96 1.81
C THR A 6 -5.04 -9.86 0.31
N ASN A 7 -3.79 -10.08 -0.09
CA ASN A 7 -3.34 -10.13 -1.49
C ASN A 7 -3.89 -11.36 -2.24
N LEU A 8 -5.17 -11.65 -2.07
CA LEU A 8 -5.92 -12.67 -2.79
C LEU A 8 -7.14 -11.96 -3.37
N PRO A 9 -7.61 -12.30 -4.59
CA PRO A 9 -8.97 -11.90 -4.96
C PRO A 9 -9.89 -12.45 -3.85
N GLU A 10 -10.85 -11.64 -3.40
CA GLU A 10 -11.76 -12.04 -2.33
C GLU A 10 -12.21 -13.50 -2.55
N PRO A 11 -12.18 -14.38 -1.53
CA PRO A 11 -12.60 -15.77 -1.67
C PRO A 11 -14.04 -15.92 -2.23
N THR A 12 -14.85 -14.86 -2.08
CA THR A 12 -16.21 -14.74 -2.58
C THR A 12 -16.30 -14.31 -4.05
N ARG A 13 -15.17 -13.97 -4.69
CA ARG A 13 -15.06 -13.44 -6.06
C ARG A 13 -13.86 -14.03 -6.84
N PRO A 14 -13.78 -15.35 -7.01
CA PRO A 14 -12.68 -16.00 -7.73
C PRO A 14 -12.55 -15.54 -9.20
N SER A 15 -13.60 -14.91 -9.75
CA SER A 15 -13.67 -14.42 -11.12
C SER A 15 -13.20 -12.97 -11.33
N ILE A 16 -12.78 -12.26 -10.28
CA ILE A 16 -12.45 -10.84 -10.34
C ILE A 16 -10.96 -10.63 -10.05
N PRO A 17 -10.18 -10.00 -10.95
CA PRO A 17 -8.77 -9.73 -10.70
C PRO A 17 -8.53 -8.85 -9.48
N MET A 18 -7.32 -8.90 -8.94
CA MET A 18 -6.90 -8.15 -7.75
C MET A 18 -7.07 -6.62 -7.87
N PHE A 19 -7.11 -6.08 -9.09
CA PHE A 19 -7.31 -4.65 -9.39
C PHE A 19 -8.43 -4.46 -10.40
N PRO A 20 -9.70 -4.69 -10.03
CA PRO A 20 -10.79 -4.72 -11.00
C PRO A 20 -11.14 -3.35 -11.58
N ASP A 21 -10.76 -2.28 -10.90
CA ASP A 21 -11.05 -0.90 -11.29
C ASP A 21 -9.98 -0.29 -12.22
N ARG A 22 -8.97 -1.07 -12.63
CA ARG A 22 -7.86 -0.59 -13.46
C ARG A 22 -7.53 -1.58 -14.55
N ASP A 23 -7.26 -1.09 -15.75
CA ASP A 23 -6.77 -1.94 -16.83
C ASP A 23 -5.40 -2.53 -16.50
N GLY A 24 -5.15 -3.77 -16.93
CA GLY A 24 -3.88 -4.43 -16.61
C GLY A 24 -3.76 -5.85 -17.13
N ARG A 25 -2.52 -6.35 -17.23
CA ARG A 25 -2.28 -7.76 -17.56
C ARG A 25 -2.35 -8.61 -16.30
N HIS A 26 -2.93 -9.78 -16.40
CA HIS A 26 -3.06 -10.75 -15.31
C HIS A 26 -2.66 -12.15 -15.81
N LEU A 27 -2.05 -12.91 -14.90
CA LEU A 27 -1.67 -14.30 -15.12
C LEU A 27 -2.78 -15.21 -14.61
N ILE A 28 -3.22 -16.12 -15.47
CA ILE A 28 -4.36 -17.00 -15.23
C ILE A 28 -3.98 -18.44 -15.53
N GLY A 29 -4.31 -19.37 -14.64
CA GLY A 29 -4.16 -20.81 -14.81
C GLY A 29 -5.32 -21.42 -15.59
N LEU A 30 -4.97 -22.36 -16.48
CA LEU A 30 -5.88 -23.12 -17.33
C LEU A 30 -5.49 -24.59 -17.31
N GLY A 31 -6.08 -25.38 -16.41
CA GLY A 31 -6.15 -26.85 -16.47
C GLY A 31 -4.89 -27.58 -16.96
N GLY A 32 -3.69 -27.11 -16.59
CA GLY A 32 -2.40 -27.63 -17.08
C GLY A 32 -1.40 -26.60 -17.62
N GLY A 33 -1.78 -25.32 -17.77
CA GLY A 33 -0.88 -24.24 -18.21
C GLY A 33 -1.25 -22.87 -17.65
N VAL A 34 -0.53 -21.83 -18.08
CA VAL A 34 -0.80 -20.43 -17.73
C VAL A 34 -0.92 -19.56 -18.97
N ILE A 35 -1.79 -18.54 -18.91
CA ILE A 35 -1.94 -17.52 -19.95
C ILE A 35 -1.85 -16.13 -19.33
N ILE A 36 -1.43 -15.16 -20.16
CA ILE A 36 -1.52 -13.73 -19.82
C ILE A 36 -2.75 -13.17 -20.53
N ALA A 37 -3.69 -12.65 -19.77
CA ALA A 37 -4.87 -11.97 -20.28
C ALA A 37 -4.86 -10.50 -19.86
N PHE A 38 -5.39 -9.62 -20.70
CA PHE A 38 -5.57 -8.21 -20.39
C PHE A 38 -6.97 -7.99 -19.82
N TRP A 39 -7.03 -7.43 -18.61
CA TRP A 39 -8.25 -6.98 -17.97
C TRP A 39 -8.61 -5.57 -18.44
N ARG A 40 -9.87 -5.40 -18.83
CA ARG A 40 -10.50 -4.13 -19.17
C ARG A 40 -11.49 -3.75 -18.06
N ALA A 41 -11.16 -2.74 -17.28
CA ALA A 41 -11.95 -2.29 -16.13
C ALA A 41 -13.29 -1.69 -16.55
N ASP A 42 -13.32 -0.96 -17.66
CA ASP A 42 -14.53 -0.34 -18.22
C ASP A 42 -15.62 -1.37 -18.53
N LYS A 43 -15.22 -2.52 -19.08
CA LYS A 43 -16.11 -3.60 -19.50
C LYS A 43 -16.23 -4.72 -18.46
N LYS A 44 -15.27 -4.81 -17.52
CA LYS A 44 -15.08 -5.94 -16.60
C LYS A 44 -14.80 -7.27 -17.33
N TRP A 45 -13.95 -7.21 -18.35
CA TRP A 45 -13.68 -8.32 -19.29
C TRP A 45 -12.22 -8.72 -19.30
N LEU A 46 -11.97 -9.99 -19.65
CA LEU A 46 -10.63 -10.48 -20.00
C LEU A 46 -10.50 -10.61 -21.53
N VAL A 47 -9.36 -10.18 -22.04
CA VAL A 47 -8.99 -10.19 -23.46
C VAL A 47 -7.68 -10.96 -23.63
N CYS A 48 -7.64 -11.93 -24.54
CA CYS A 48 -6.48 -12.81 -24.75
C CYS A 48 -5.64 -12.46 -25.99
N ASP A 49 -6.07 -11.49 -26.82
CA ASP A 49 -5.38 -11.05 -28.03
C ASP A 49 -5.21 -9.52 -28.09
N ASP A 50 -4.39 -9.04 -29.03
CA ASP A 50 -4.20 -7.60 -29.29
C ASP A 50 -5.47 -6.93 -29.88
N ASN A 51 -6.48 -7.73 -30.23
CA ASN A 51 -7.70 -7.30 -30.88
C ASN A 51 -8.84 -7.25 -29.84
N HIS A 52 -8.89 -6.12 -29.11
CA HIS A 52 -9.66 -5.83 -27.89
C HIS A 52 -11.20 -5.99 -27.97
N ASP A 53 -11.71 -6.61 -29.04
CA ASP A 53 -13.10 -6.91 -29.33
C ASP A 53 -13.45 -8.41 -29.16
N LEU A 54 -12.46 -9.30 -28.98
CA LEU A 54 -12.65 -10.73 -28.70
C LEU A 54 -12.26 -11.06 -27.24
N GLY A 55 -13.07 -10.58 -26.30
CA GLY A 55 -12.97 -10.90 -24.87
C GLY A 55 -14.12 -11.77 -24.37
N PHE A 56 -14.04 -12.20 -23.11
CA PHE A 56 -15.17 -12.82 -22.42
C PHE A 56 -15.48 -12.09 -21.11
N CYS A 57 -16.78 -11.99 -20.81
CA CYS A 57 -17.26 -11.41 -19.56
C CYS A 57 -16.80 -12.26 -18.39
N ALA A 58 -16.17 -11.64 -17.40
CA ALA A 58 -15.55 -12.39 -16.32
C ALA A 58 -16.56 -13.14 -15.44
N SER A 59 -17.77 -12.61 -15.29
CA SER A 59 -18.83 -13.23 -14.51
C SER A 59 -19.35 -14.55 -15.08
N GLU A 60 -19.16 -14.81 -16.38
CA GLU A 60 -19.77 -15.95 -17.07
C GLU A 60 -18.82 -17.13 -17.28
N LYS A 61 -17.49 -16.90 -17.36
CA LYS A 61 -16.51 -17.95 -17.68
C LYS A 61 -15.26 -18.03 -16.78
N VAL A 62 -15.03 -17.04 -15.91
CA VAL A 62 -13.80 -17.00 -15.05
C VAL A 62 -13.96 -17.81 -13.76
N GLN A 63 -15.17 -18.27 -13.43
CA GLN A 63 -15.39 -19.13 -12.27
C GLN A 63 -14.58 -20.44 -12.32
N PHE A 64 -14.15 -20.85 -13.53
CA PHE A 64 -13.35 -22.06 -13.76
C PHE A 64 -11.86 -21.76 -14.00
N LEU A 65 -11.42 -20.52 -13.81
CA LEU A 65 -10.05 -20.09 -14.06
C LEU A 65 -9.32 -19.82 -12.75
N ASP A 66 -8.08 -20.31 -12.66
CA ASP A 66 -7.24 -20.09 -11.48
C ASP A 66 -6.56 -18.72 -11.60
N TYR A 67 -7.02 -17.74 -10.84
CA TYR A 67 -6.33 -16.45 -10.79
C TYR A 67 -4.97 -16.59 -10.08
N ILE A 68 -3.88 -16.27 -10.77
CA ILE A 68 -2.53 -16.34 -10.18
C ILE A 68 -2.09 -14.97 -9.66
N GLY A 69 -2.24 -13.92 -10.46
CA GLY A 69 -1.82 -12.58 -10.03
C GLY A 69 -1.78 -11.54 -11.14
N PRO A 70 -1.51 -10.26 -10.79
CA PRO A 70 -1.25 -9.21 -11.76
C PRO A 70 0.14 -9.38 -12.39
N VAL A 71 0.27 -9.07 -13.67
CA VAL A 71 1.55 -8.94 -14.36
C VAL A 71 1.95 -7.47 -14.30
N LEU A 72 2.86 -7.16 -13.38
CA LEU A 72 3.32 -5.80 -13.15
C LEU A 72 4.39 -5.39 -14.16
N THR A 73 4.32 -4.15 -14.62
CA THR A 73 5.40 -3.53 -15.39
C THR A 73 6.58 -3.19 -14.49
N PRO A 74 7.81 -3.07 -15.03
CA PRO A 74 8.96 -2.60 -14.26
C PRO A 74 8.69 -1.25 -13.56
N ALA A 75 7.95 -0.34 -14.21
CA ALA A 75 7.59 0.95 -13.63
C ALA A 75 6.69 0.79 -12.38
N GLN A 76 5.66 -0.07 -12.46
CA GLN A 76 4.77 -0.35 -11.32
C GLN A 76 5.53 -1.05 -10.17
N ILE A 77 6.45 -1.96 -10.49
CA ILE A 77 7.31 -2.59 -9.47
C ILE A 77 8.17 -1.52 -8.79
N ASN A 78 8.80 -0.62 -9.56
CA ASN A 78 9.61 0.45 -9.02
C ASN A 78 8.81 1.42 -8.15
N GLU A 79 7.58 1.74 -8.52
CA GLU A 79 6.68 2.59 -7.73
C GLU A 79 6.31 1.92 -6.39
N MET A 80 5.98 0.62 -6.41
CA MET A 80 5.71 -0.15 -5.20
C MET A 80 6.93 -0.21 -4.29
N LEU A 81 8.12 -0.49 -4.86
CA LEU A 81 9.38 -0.52 -4.10
C LEU A 81 9.74 0.86 -3.53
N ALA A 82 9.53 1.94 -4.27
CA ALA A 82 9.77 3.30 -3.80
C ALA A 82 8.83 3.66 -2.65
N THR A 83 7.55 3.28 -2.75
CA THR A 83 6.56 3.48 -1.69
C THR A 83 6.95 2.73 -0.42
N GLU A 84 7.34 1.45 -0.56
CA GLU A 84 7.74 0.63 0.58
C GLU A 84 9.06 1.09 1.22
N SER A 85 10.01 1.53 0.38
CA SER A 85 11.26 2.13 0.85
C SER A 85 11.01 3.41 1.65
N LYS A 86 10.10 4.28 1.17
CA LYS A 86 9.71 5.49 1.90
C LYS A 86 9.07 5.12 3.25
N ARG A 87 8.15 4.15 3.29
CA ARG A 87 7.52 3.69 4.55
C ARG A 87 8.55 3.16 5.55
N SER A 88 9.45 2.31 5.09
CA SER A 88 10.51 1.73 5.91
C SER A 88 11.44 2.81 6.48
N PHE A 89 11.82 3.79 5.64
CA PHE A 89 12.61 4.94 6.07
C PHE A 89 11.86 5.77 7.12
N ASN A 90 10.61 6.16 6.83
CA ASN A 90 9.80 6.98 7.73
C ASN A 90 9.59 6.31 9.09
N PHE A 91 9.33 4.99 9.11
CA PHE A 91 9.19 4.22 10.35
C PHE A 91 10.49 4.26 11.17
N GLY A 92 11.63 3.90 10.57
CA GLY A 92 12.91 3.93 11.25
C GLY A 92 13.31 5.33 11.75
N TYR A 93 13.02 6.36 10.96
CA TYR A 93 13.29 7.75 11.32
C TYR A 93 12.48 8.21 12.53
N LEU A 94 11.18 7.88 12.56
CA LEU A 94 10.31 8.18 13.70
C LEU A 94 10.79 7.45 14.97
N THR A 95 11.10 6.16 14.87
CA THR A 95 11.64 5.38 16.00
C THR A 95 12.94 6.00 16.53
N ALA A 96 13.83 6.48 15.65
CA ALA A 96 15.04 7.19 16.07
C ALA A 96 14.72 8.48 16.86
N CYS A 97 13.71 9.24 16.44
CA CYS A 97 13.24 10.42 17.18
C CYS A 97 12.65 10.05 18.55
N CYS A 98 11.85 8.98 18.62
CA CYS A 98 11.34 8.44 19.88
C CYS A 98 12.48 8.03 20.82
N ASN A 99 13.51 7.38 20.29
CA ASN A 99 14.71 7.00 21.04
C ASN A 99 15.49 8.22 21.55
N LEU A 100 15.60 9.29 20.77
CA LEU A 100 16.17 10.56 21.24
C LEU A 100 15.39 11.12 22.44
N CYS A 101 14.06 11.16 22.34
CA CYS A 101 13.21 11.61 23.45
C CYS A 101 13.37 10.71 24.68
N ASN A 102 13.33 9.39 24.51
CA ASN A 102 13.32 8.46 25.63
C ASN A 102 14.68 8.34 26.34
N MET A 103 15.78 8.27 25.58
CA MET A 103 17.11 8.03 26.15
C MET A 103 17.84 9.31 26.53
N HIS A 104 17.57 10.40 25.82
CA HIS A 104 18.27 11.66 26.04
C HIS A 104 17.39 12.74 26.66
N ASN A 105 16.09 12.49 26.85
CA ASN A 105 15.11 13.47 27.35
C ASN A 105 15.04 14.74 26.47
N GLU A 106 15.36 14.59 25.19
CA GLU A 106 15.47 15.69 24.22
C GLU A 106 14.22 15.77 23.33
N GLY A 107 13.03 15.87 23.93
CA GLY A 107 11.76 15.89 23.19
C GLY A 107 11.67 17.05 22.17
N SER A 108 12.31 18.17 22.48
CA SER A 108 12.31 19.36 21.63
C SER A 108 13.21 19.23 20.40
N ILE A 109 14.42 18.67 20.55
CA ILE A 109 15.31 18.36 19.44
C ILE A 109 14.71 17.24 18.59
N ALA A 110 14.15 16.21 19.22
CA ALA A 110 13.46 15.14 18.51
C ALA A 110 12.30 15.68 17.66
N ALA A 111 11.57 16.69 18.13
CA ALA A 111 10.52 17.35 17.35
C ALA A 111 11.08 18.15 16.16
N ASP A 112 12.16 18.91 16.37
CA ASP A 112 12.82 19.67 15.32
C ASP A 112 13.39 18.74 14.24
N VAL A 113 13.98 17.60 14.63
CA VAL A 113 14.48 16.56 13.71
C VAL A 113 13.32 15.89 12.97
N LEU A 114 12.27 15.47 13.69
CA LEU A 114 11.09 14.83 13.08
C LEU A 114 10.41 15.73 12.04
N SER A 115 10.40 17.05 12.26
CA SER A 115 9.80 18.01 11.33
C SER A 115 10.48 18.06 9.95
N GLN A 116 11.74 17.62 9.85
CA GLN A 116 12.53 17.62 8.60
C GLN A 116 12.06 16.57 7.60
N VAL A 117 11.27 15.59 8.04
CA VAL A 117 10.71 14.55 7.19
C VAL A 117 9.21 14.75 7.04
N ASP A 118 8.69 14.44 5.85
CA ASP A 118 7.28 14.52 5.56
C ASP A 118 6.57 13.23 5.99
N ILE A 119 6.44 13.06 7.32
CA ILE A 119 5.68 12.00 7.96
C ILE A 119 4.33 12.55 8.39
N THR A 120 3.27 11.99 7.83
CA THR A 120 1.88 12.38 8.07
C THR A 120 1.25 11.63 9.23
N GLN A 121 0.17 12.20 9.79
CA GLN A 121 -0.63 11.54 10.83
C GLN A 121 -1.20 10.18 10.36
N SER A 122 -1.55 10.04 9.08
CA SER A 122 -2.01 8.77 8.50
C SER A 122 -0.90 7.73 8.40
N GLU A 123 0.32 8.13 8.05
CA GLU A 123 1.46 7.22 8.03
C GLU A 123 1.74 6.73 9.45
N VAL A 124 1.80 7.62 10.44
CA VAL A 124 1.98 7.24 11.86
C VAL A 124 0.88 6.29 12.34
N ALA A 125 -0.37 6.52 11.97
CA ALA A 125 -1.47 5.64 12.35
C ALA A 125 -1.39 4.24 11.73
N ALA A 126 -0.73 4.11 10.57
CA ALA A 126 -0.44 2.83 9.93
C ALA A 126 0.82 2.14 10.49
N MET A 127 1.62 2.83 11.31
CA MET A 127 2.79 2.26 11.97
C MET A 127 2.37 1.48 13.22
N ASP A 128 2.84 0.23 13.34
CA ASP A 128 2.64 -0.59 14.55
C ASP A 128 3.66 -0.19 15.63
N LEU A 129 3.48 1.01 16.18
CA LEU A 129 4.38 1.55 17.20
C LEU A 129 4.18 0.83 18.53
N SER A 130 5.29 0.55 19.22
CA SER A 130 5.23 0.07 20.59
C SER A 130 4.61 1.12 21.53
N GLU A 131 4.13 0.71 22.69
CA GLU A 131 3.65 1.65 23.72
C GLU A 131 4.77 2.62 24.14
N TYR A 132 6.01 2.12 24.21
CA TYR A 132 7.20 2.90 24.53
C TYR A 132 7.45 4.03 23.51
N ASP A 133 7.34 3.73 22.22
CA ASP A 133 7.52 4.72 21.15
C ASP A 133 6.32 5.67 21.06
N SER A 134 5.11 5.15 21.26
CA SER A 134 3.87 5.94 21.22
C SER A 134 3.84 7.01 22.32
N ASN A 135 4.28 6.65 23.53
CA ASN A 135 4.38 7.60 24.65
C ASN A 135 5.42 8.68 24.38
N ALA A 136 6.59 8.30 23.85
CA ALA A 136 7.62 9.25 23.43
C ALA A 136 7.10 10.23 22.37
N LEU A 137 6.37 9.70 21.38
CA LEU A 137 5.80 10.51 20.32
C LEU A 137 4.82 11.57 20.84
N GLN A 138 4.02 11.25 21.86
CA GLN A 138 3.15 12.25 22.49
C GLN A 138 3.94 13.39 23.15
N ILE A 139 5.09 13.08 23.75
CA ILE A 139 5.98 14.10 24.34
C ILE A 139 6.58 14.96 23.22
N ILE A 140 7.11 14.34 22.17
CA ILE A 140 7.69 15.02 21.01
C ILE A 140 6.68 15.99 20.39
N ARG A 141 5.45 15.53 20.13
CA ARG A 141 4.39 16.35 19.52
C ARG A 141 3.99 17.56 20.36
N ARG A 142 4.12 17.49 21.68
CA ARG A 142 3.86 18.60 22.62
C ARG A 142 5.05 19.52 22.82
N SER A 143 6.25 19.12 22.38
CA SER A 143 7.49 19.84 22.64
C SER A 143 7.71 21.04 21.70
N ARG A 144 6.97 21.10 20.59
CA ARG A 144 7.02 22.20 19.60
C ARG A 144 5.64 22.54 19.08
N ILE A 145 5.51 23.79 18.63
CA ILE A 145 4.38 24.29 17.84
C ILE A 145 4.99 24.89 16.56
N PRO A 146 4.55 24.48 15.36
CA PRO A 146 3.50 23.49 15.10
C PRO A 146 3.90 22.06 15.48
N ASP A 147 2.90 21.19 15.66
CA ASP A 147 3.12 19.75 15.87
C ASP A 147 3.83 19.17 14.61
N PRO A 148 4.96 18.45 14.77
CA PRO A 148 5.77 17.97 13.66
C PRO A 148 5.07 16.95 12.75
N ILE A 149 3.96 16.34 13.18
CA ILE A 149 3.17 15.33 12.44
C ILE A 149 1.81 15.86 11.98
N LEU A 150 1.23 16.87 12.65
CA LEU A 150 -0.01 17.52 12.19
C LEU A 150 0.29 18.48 11.04
N LYS A 151 0.71 17.89 9.92
CA LYS A 151 0.72 18.52 8.61
C LYS A 151 -0.61 18.11 7.96
N ASP A 152 -1.66 18.91 8.15
CA ASP A 152 -2.81 19.04 7.23
C ASP A 152 -3.94 19.90 7.82
N ARG A 153 -4.11 21.09 7.25
CA ARG A 153 -5.33 21.59 6.57
C ARG A 153 -5.16 23.09 6.29
N GLU A 154 -4.52 23.42 5.17
CA GLU A 154 -4.86 24.66 4.46
C GLU A 154 -5.14 24.32 2.98
N ALA A 155 -6.44 24.47 2.67
CA ALA A 155 -7.13 24.67 1.39
C ALA A 155 -6.74 23.85 0.14
#